data_AF-A0AAU7XZC3-F1
#
_entry.id   AF-A0AAU7XZC3-F1
#
_cell.length_a   1.000
_cell.length_b   1.000
_cell.length_c   1.000
_cell.angle_alpha   90.00
_cell.angle_beta   90.00
_cell.angle_gamma   90.00
#
_symmetry.space_group_name_H-M   'P 1'
#
loop_
_entity.id
_entity.type
_entity.pdbx_description
1 polymer ?
#
loop_
_entity_poly.entity_id
_entity_poly.type
_entity_poly.pdbx_seq_one_letter_code
_entity_poly.pdbx_strand_id
1 'polypeptide(L)'
;MKFRALVETAQQNQRLPLRMALWLLDNPRLGQAASVKRLAGKLLKQPARQGVVAAQSRLGQMLCRDCGNTRDRRIGFDMLRQAARAGDRRAQLELGRLYAQPRTQELPQARHWLEQAAAQGSHEAKRLLSRLPSA
;
A
#
# COMPACT_ATOMS: atom_id res chain seq x y z
N MET A 1 -26.84 -7.43 -25.32
CA MET A 1 -26.96 -6.63 -24.08
C MET A 1 -26.66 -7.38 -22.78
N LYS A 2 -26.80 -8.72 -22.68
CA LYS A 2 -26.59 -9.45 -21.40
C LYS A 2 -25.12 -9.55 -20.91
N PHE A 3 -24.13 -9.54 -21.82
CA PHE A 3 -22.72 -9.73 -21.45
C PHE A 3 -22.11 -8.52 -20.71
N ARG A 4 -22.49 -7.29 -21.09
CA ARG A 4 -22.01 -6.05 -20.45
C ARG A 4 -22.53 -5.91 -19.02
N ALA A 5 -23.81 -6.25 -18.80
CA ALA A 5 -24.44 -6.27 -17.47
C ALA A 5 -23.86 -7.35 -16.54
N LEU A 6 -23.45 -8.50 -17.07
CA LEU A 6 -22.78 -9.55 -16.28
C LEU A 6 -21.35 -9.13 -15.88
N VAL A 7 -20.63 -8.42 -16.75
CA VAL A 7 -19.32 -7.85 -16.41
C VAL A 7 -19.46 -6.73 -15.38
N GLU A 8 -20.47 -5.88 -15.49
CA GLU A 8 -20.74 -4.80 -14.53
C GLU A 8 -21.14 -5.33 -13.15
N THR A 9 -22.00 -6.36 -13.08
CA THR A 9 -22.40 -6.99 -11.82
C THR A 9 -21.24 -7.75 -11.16
N ALA A 10 -20.40 -8.44 -11.95
CA ALA A 10 -19.18 -9.08 -11.45
C ALA A 10 -18.16 -8.05 -10.92
N GLN A 11 -18.01 -6.90 -11.57
CA GLN A 11 -17.15 -5.81 -11.09
C GLN A 11 -17.72 -5.12 -9.85
N GLN A 12 -19.04 -4.94 -9.74
CA GLN A 12 -19.69 -4.44 -8.52
C GLN A 12 -19.48 -5.37 -7.34
N ASN A 13 -19.59 -6.68 -7.54
CA ASN A 13 -19.41 -7.66 -6.47
C ASN A 13 -17.95 -7.73 -5.98
N GLN A 14 -16.97 -7.40 -6.82
CA GLN A 14 -15.55 -7.29 -6.45
C GLN A 14 -15.20 -5.98 -5.73
N ARG A 15 -16.03 -4.93 -5.85
CA ARG A 15 -15.82 -3.64 -5.15
C ARG A 15 -16.23 -3.69 -3.67
N LEU A 16 -17.21 -4.53 -3.32
CA LEU A 16 -17.68 -4.71 -1.94
C LEU A 16 -16.57 -5.26 -1.00
N PRO A 17 -15.88 -6.37 -1.33
CA PRO A 17 -14.82 -6.90 -0.46
C PRO A 17 -13.63 -5.96 -0.35
N LEU A 18 -13.30 -5.21 -1.42
CA LEU A 18 -12.27 -4.18 -1.38
C LEU A 18 -12.62 -3.06 -0.41
N ARG A 19 -13.81 -2.45 -0.56
CA ARG A 19 -14.25 -1.35 0.31
C ARG A 19 -14.29 -1.77 1.78
N MET A 20 -14.79 -2.98 2.05
CA MET A 20 -14.79 -3.56 3.38
C MET A 20 -13.37 -3.73 3.93
N ALA A 21 -12.44 -4.29 3.15
CA ALA A 21 -11.06 -4.45 3.57
C ALA A 21 -10.37 -3.11 3.88
N LEU A 22 -10.58 -2.10 3.03
CA LEU A 22 -10.05 -0.75 3.25
C LEU A 22 -10.63 -0.14 4.53
N TRP A 23 -11.95 -0.24 4.73
CA TRP A 23 -12.62 0.26 5.93
C TRP A 23 -12.12 -0.42 7.21
N LEU A 24 -11.97 -1.75 7.19
CA LEU A 24 -11.43 -2.51 8.31
C LEU A 24 -10.03 -2.04 8.72
N LEU A 25 -9.17 -1.75 7.75
CA LEU A 25 -7.80 -1.27 7.99
C LEU A 25 -7.73 0.21 8.39
N ASP A 26 -8.67 1.04 7.95
CA ASP A 26 -8.76 2.46 8.32
C ASP A 26 -9.38 2.68 9.70
N ASN A 27 -10.08 1.69 10.25
CA ASN A 27 -10.68 1.79 11.57
C ASN A 27 -9.60 1.70 12.68
N PRO A 28 -9.41 2.73 13.52
CA PRO A 28 -8.33 2.77 14.51
C PRO A 28 -8.48 1.72 15.61
N ARG A 29 -9.69 1.24 15.89
CA ARG A 29 -9.96 0.22 16.91
C ARG A 29 -9.73 -1.20 16.40
N LEU A 30 -9.97 -1.43 15.10
CA LEU A 30 -9.99 -2.77 14.51
C LEU A 30 -8.77 -3.06 13.63
N GLY A 31 -8.24 -2.07 12.93
CA GLY A 31 -7.22 -2.25 11.89
C GLY A 31 -5.89 -2.82 12.36
N GLN A 32 -5.60 -2.73 13.67
CA GLN A 32 -4.39 -3.32 14.25
C GLN A 32 -4.56 -4.78 14.70
N ALA A 33 -5.79 -5.26 14.87
CA ALA A 33 -6.04 -6.62 15.32
C ALA A 33 -5.57 -7.64 14.27
N ALA A 34 -4.81 -8.66 14.70
CA ALA A 34 -4.22 -9.65 13.81
C ALA A 34 -5.28 -10.43 12.99
N SER A 35 -6.45 -10.69 13.58
CA SER A 35 -7.59 -11.31 12.90
C SER A 35 -8.14 -10.41 11.77
N VAL A 36 -8.29 -9.11 12.04
CA VAL A 36 -8.76 -8.11 11.07
C VAL A 36 -7.76 -7.94 9.94
N LYS A 37 -6.47 -7.80 10.26
CA LYS A 37 -5.40 -7.77 9.24
C LYS A 37 -5.43 -9.02 8.37
N ARG A 38 -5.55 -10.21 8.96
CA ARG A 38 -5.61 -11.47 8.20
C ARG A 38 -6.81 -11.52 7.26
N LEU A 39 -7.98 -11.10 7.72
CA LEU A 39 -9.19 -11.02 6.89
C LEU A 39 -9.03 -9.98 5.77
N ALA A 40 -8.61 -8.77 6.09
CA ALA A 40 -8.37 -7.71 5.11
C ALA A 40 -7.36 -8.15 4.05
N GLY A 41 -6.25 -8.80 4.46
CA GLY A 41 -5.26 -9.34 3.53
C GLY A 41 -5.85 -10.37 2.58
N LYS A 42 -6.73 -11.27 3.05
CA LYS A 42 -7.45 -12.22 2.17
C LYS A 42 -8.31 -11.50 1.13
N LEU A 43 -9.06 -10.47 1.54
CA LEU A 43 -9.94 -9.70 0.67
C LEU A 43 -9.18 -8.86 -0.36
N LEU A 44 -7.98 -8.39 -0.01
CA LEU A 44 -7.14 -7.57 -0.89
C LEU A 44 -6.35 -8.37 -1.93
N LYS A 45 -6.15 -9.68 -1.73
CA LYS A 45 -5.33 -10.53 -2.62
C LYS A 45 -5.78 -10.47 -4.08
N GLN A 46 -7.07 -10.69 -4.35
CA GLN A 46 -7.57 -10.70 -5.72
C GLN A 46 -7.55 -9.30 -6.36
N PRO A 47 -8.06 -8.23 -5.73
CA PRO A 47 -7.95 -6.87 -6.27
C PRO A 47 -6.51 -6.42 -6.50
N ALA A 48 -5.57 -6.77 -5.62
CA ALA A 48 -4.15 -6.43 -5.80
C ALA A 48 -3.54 -7.14 -7.03
N ARG A 49 -3.93 -8.41 -7.27
CA ARG A 49 -3.53 -9.16 -8.49
C ARG A 49 -4.14 -8.57 -9.77
N GLN A 50 -5.32 -7.97 -9.67
CA GLN A 50 -5.98 -7.27 -10.79
C GLN A 50 -5.43 -5.86 -11.04
N GLY A 51 -4.41 -5.42 -10.29
CA GLY A 51 -3.83 -4.09 -10.47
C GLY A 51 -4.58 -2.95 -9.78
N VAL A 52 -5.51 -3.25 -8.87
CA VAL A 52 -6.21 -2.21 -8.12
C VAL A 52 -5.23 -1.53 -7.17
N VAL A 53 -4.85 -0.30 -7.51
CA VAL A 53 -3.80 0.49 -6.84
C VAL A 53 -3.97 0.55 -5.32
N ALA A 54 -5.19 0.85 -4.84
CA ALA A 54 -5.47 0.91 -3.40
C ALA A 54 -5.24 -0.45 -2.69
N ALA A 55 -5.52 -1.56 -3.38
CA ALA A 55 -5.31 -2.89 -2.84
C ALA A 55 -3.83 -3.28 -2.84
N GLN A 56 -3.11 -2.95 -3.91
CA GLN A 56 -1.65 -3.14 -3.98
C GLN A 56 -0.94 -2.36 -2.88
N SER A 57 -1.32 -1.09 -2.68
CA SER A 57 -0.78 -0.24 -1.61
C SER A 57 -0.98 -0.85 -0.23
N ARG A 58 -2.23 -1.27 0.09
CA ARG A 58 -2.54 -1.85 1.41
C ARG A 58 -1.94 -3.22 1.64
N LEU A 59 -2.07 -4.13 0.69
CA LEU A 59 -1.51 -5.47 0.81
C LEU A 59 0.02 -5.40 0.85
N GLY A 60 0.63 -4.55 0.03
CA GLY A 60 2.07 -4.32 0.03
C GLY A 60 2.58 -3.79 1.36
N GLN A 61 1.91 -2.80 1.94
CA GLN A 61 2.23 -2.27 3.27
C GLN A 61 2.19 -3.38 4.34
N MET A 62 1.14 -4.22 4.34
CA MET A 62 1.01 -5.32 5.29
C MET A 62 2.12 -6.36 5.13
N LEU A 63 2.41 -6.78 3.89
CA LEU A 63 3.47 -7.75 3.63
C LEU A 63 4.86 -7.22 4.00
N CYS A 64 5.12 -5.91 3.84
CA CYS A 64 6.38 -5.32 4.25
C CYS A 64 6.53 -5.15 5.77
N ARG A 65 5.43 -4.86 6.49
CA ARG A 65 5.46 -4.54 7.93
C ARG A 65 5.19 -5.74 8.84
N ASP A 66 4.24 -6.60 8.47
CA ASP A 66 3.70 -7.63 9.35
C ASP A 66 4.24 -9.05 9.02
N CYS A 67 4.90 -9.25 7.87
CA CYS A 67 5.47 -10.56 7.52
C CYS A 67 6.94 -10.68 7.92
N GLY A 68 7.27 -11.72 8.71
CA GLY A 68 8.64 -12.02 9.11
C GLY A 68 9.50 -12.62 7.99
N ASN A 69 8.90 -13.28 6.99
CA ASN A 69 9.65 -13.91 5.92
C ASN A 69 10.08 -12.92 4.83
N THR A 70 11.19 -13.21 4.14
CA THR A 70 11.80 -12.33 3.14
C THR A 70 11.05 -12.33 1.81
N ARG A 71 10.46 -13.46 1.43
CA ARG A 71 9.70 -13.63 0.17
C ARG A 71 8.49 -12.71 0.13
N ASP A 72 7.68 -12.71 1.19
CA ASP A 72 6.48 -11.89 1.29
C ASP A 72 6.83 -10.41 1.33
N ARG A 73 7.89 -10.03 2.05
CA ARG A 73 8.40 -8.67 2.05
C ARG A 73 8.79 -8.19 0.65
N ARG A 74 9.43 -9.03 -0.16
CA ARG A 74 9.75 -8.72 -1.56
C ARG A 74 8.49 -8.51 -2.41
N ILE A 75 7.52 -9.42 -2.29
CA ILE A 75 6.23 -9.29 -2.99
C ILE A 75 5.53 -7.98 -2.59
N GLY A 76 5.52 -7.67 -1.30
CA GLY A 76 4.93 -6.43 -0.79
C GLY A 76 5.61 -5.19 -1.33
N PHE A 77 6.94 -5.22 -1.41
CA PHE A 77 7.74 -4.13 -1.95
C PHE A 77 7.42 -3.88 -3.44
N ASP A 78 7.28 -4.94 -4.23
CA ASP A 78 6.91 -4.84 -5.64
C ASP A 78 5.50 -4.26 -5.82
N MET A 79 4.53 -4.68 -4.98
CA MET A 79 3.19 -4.09 -4.97
C MET A 79 3.21 -2.60 -4.60
N LEU A 80 4.02 -2.22 -3.62
CA LEU A 80 4.20 -0.81 -3.24
C LEU A 80 4.83 0.00 -4.39
N ARG A 81 5.84 -0.54 -5.09
CA ARG A 81 6.42 0.11 -6.28
C ARG A 81 5.39 0.35 -7.37
N GLN A 82 4.54 -0.62 -7.65
CA GLN A 82 3.48 -0.48 -8.65
C GLN A 82 2.47 0.59 -8.24
N ALA A 83 1.97 0.55 -7.01
CA ALA A 83 1.01 1.53 -6.50
C ALA A 83 1.60 2.95 -6.43
N ALA A 84 2.86 3.10 -6.02
CA ALA A 84 3.54 4.40 -5.92
C ALA A 84 3.77 5.03 -7.31
N ARG A 85 4.14 4.21 -8.31
CA ARG A 85 4.23 4.65 -9.72
C ARG A 85 2.88 5.09 -10.27
N ALA A 86 1.79 4.48 -9.82
CA ALA A 86 0.43 4.89 -10.14
C ALA A 86 -0.05 6.12 -9.35
N GLY A 87 0.82 6.75 -8.54
CA GLY A 87 0.52 7.98 -7.81
C GLY A 87 -0.05 7.78 -6.40
N ASP A 88 -0.15 6.55 -5.89
CA ASP A 88 -0.73 6.32 -4.57
C ASP A 88 0.15 6.90 -3.45
N ARG A 89 -0.34 7.98 -2.82
CA ARG A 89 0.34 8.69 -1.73
C ARG A 89 0.77 7.78 -0.57
N ARG A 90 -0.04 6.77 -0.23
CA ARG A 90 0.29 5.83 0.86
C ARG A 90 1.47 4.95 0.46
N ALA A 91 1.48 4.40 -0.74
CA ALA A 91 2.55 3.56 -1.24
C ALA A 91 3.87 4.34 -1.40
N GLN A 92 3.81 5.58 -1.91
CA GLN A 92 4.97 6.47 -1.97
C GLN A 92 5.57 6.72 -0.58
N LEU A 93 4.73 7.02 0.41
CA LEU A 93 5.17 7.18 1.80
C LEU A 93 5.80 5.90 2.37
N GLU A 94 5.24 4.72 2.09
CA GLU A 94 5.82 3.45 2.53
C GLU A 94 7.15 3.13 1.88
N LEU A 95 7.28 3.29 0.55
CA LEU A 95 8.57 3.12 -0.13
C LEU A 95 9.62 4.09 0.41
N GLY A 96 9.23 5.35 0.61
CA GLY A 96 10.07 6.36 1.24
C GLY A 96 10.64 5.90 2.57
N ARG A 97 9.80 5.33 3.45
CA ARG A 97 10.24 4.74 4.73
C ARG A 97 11.15 3.53 4.56
N LEU A 98 10.83 2.65 3.63
CA LEU A 98 11.60 1.42 3.40
C LEU A 98 13.01 1.77 2.90
N TYR A 99 13.13 2.71 1.97
CA TYR A 99 14.43 3.18 1.46
C TYR A 99 15.20 4.07 2.44
N ALA A 100 14.51 4.75 3.37
CA ALA A 100 15.14 5.55 4.42
C ALA A 100 15.81 4.71 5.52
N GLN A 101 15.64 3.39 5.52
CA GLN A 101 16.27 2.54 6.52
C GLN A 101 17.79 2.56 6.33
N PRO A 102 18.59 2.58 7.42
CA PRO A 102 20.05 2.59 7.31
C PRO A 102 20.62 1.43 6.48
N ARG A 103 19.91 0.29 6.46
CA ARG A 103 20.31 -0.94 5.78
C ARG A 103 20.13 -0.89 4.27
N THR A 104 19.29 -0.01 3.74
CA THR A 104 19.05 0.07 2.30
C THR A 104 20.10 0.92 1.60
N GLN A 105 20.70 1.92 2.27
CA GLN A 105 21.67 2.85 1.66
C GLN A 105 21.16 3.62 0.42
N GLU A 106 19.84 3.67 0.22
CA GLU A 106 19.16 4.24 -0.95
C GLU A 106 18.44 5.54 -0.57
N LEU A 107 19.15 6.45 0.10
CA LEU A 107 18.61 7.74 0.54
C LEU A 107 18.05 8.61 -0.60
N PRO A 108 18.63 8.63 -1.83
CA PRO A 108 18.04 9.36 -2.94
C PRO A 108 16.63 8.87 -3.31
N GLN A 109 16.41 7.55 -3.30
CA GLN A 109 15.11 6.93 -3.56
C GLN A 109 14.13 7.23 -2.43
N ALA A 110 14.61 7.21 -1.18
CA ALA A 110 13.80 7.61 -0.03
C ALA A 110 13.28 9.04 -0.21
N ARG A 111 14.17 9.97 -0.52
CA ARG A 111 13.84 11.39 -0.75
C ARG A 111 12.83 11.54 -1.90
N HIS A 112 13.10 10.91 -3.04
CA HIS A 112 12.21 10.96 -4.22
C HIS A 112 10.76 10.56 -3.89
N TRP A 113 10.56 9.41 -3.24
CA TRP A 113 9.20 8.93 -2.93
C TRP A 113 8.53 9.75 -1.82
N LEU A 114 9.30 10.21 -0.83
CA LEU A 114 8.75 11.06 0.22
C LEU A 114 8.37 12.45 -0.31
N GLU A 115 9.12 13.02 -1.25
CA GLU A 115 8.79 14.30 -1.91
C GLU A 115 7.47 14.20 -2.67
N GLN A 116 7.26 13.12 -3.43
CA GLN A 116 5.98 12.88 -4.11
C GLN A 116 4.82 12.75 -3.11
N ALA A 117 5.00 11.98 -2.04
CA ALA A 117 3.97 11.84 -1.01
C ALA A 117 3.69 13.18 -0.30
N ALA A 118 4.71 13.98 -0.04
CA ALA A 118 4.62 15.30 0.60
C ALA A 118 3.91 16.32 -0.30
N ALA A 119 4.17 16.30 -1.61
CA ALA A 119 3.49 17.13 -2.60
C ALA A 119 1.98 16.84 -2.64
N GLN A 120 1.59 15.58 -2.39
CA GLN A 120 0.19 15.17 -2.24
C GLN A 120 -0.38 15.41 -0.82
N GLY A 121 0.29 16.20 0.03
CA GLY A 121 -0.19 16.58 1.36
C GLY A 121 0.12 15.59 2.49
N SER A 122 1.02 14.62 2.29
CA SER A 122 1.44 13.72 3.37
C SER A 122 2.30 14.44 4.41
N HIS A 123 1.70 14.85 5.53
CA HIS A 123 2.43 15.44 6.67
C HIS A 123 3.51 14.50 7.22
N GLU A 124 3.25 13.19 7.21
CA GLU A 124 4.23 12.22 7.65
C GLU A 124 5.44 12.14 6.72
N ALA A 125 5.22 12.28 5.40
CA ALA A 125 6.34 12.34 4.46
C ALA A 125 7.19 13.59 4.67
N LYS A 126 6.55 14.76 4.89
CA LYS A 126 7.25 16.02 5.23
C LYS A 126 8.13 15.86 6.48
N ARG A 127 7.60 15.24 7.54
CA ARG A 127 8.37 14.96 8.77
C ARG A 127 9.52 13.99 8.57
N LEU A 128 9.39 13.03 7.67
CA LEU A 128 10.47 12.10 7.36
C LEU A 128 11.56 12.78 6.53
N LEU A 129 11.19 13.59 5.52
CA LEU A 129 12.13 14.37 4.72
C LEU A 129 12.99 15.29 5.57
N SER A 130 12.41 15.97 6.56
CA SER A 130 13.16 16.87 7.44
C SER A 130 14.15 16.14 8.36
N ARG A 131 14.01 14.82 8.52
CA ARG A 131 14.91 13.98 9.34
C ARG A 131 15.95 13.25 8.49
N LEU A 132 15.80 13.25 7.16
CA LEU A 132 16.81 12.67 6.29
C LEU A 132 18.05 13.54 6.30
N PRO A 133 19.25 12.96 6.44
CA PRO A 133 20.48 13.72 6.28
C PRO A 133 20.49 14.35 4.88
N SER A 134 20.96 15.59 4.82
CA SER A 134 21.43 16.18 3.56
C SER A 134 22.58 15.31 3.05
N ALA A 135 22.48 14.86 1.81
CA ALA A 135 23.55 14.14 1.12
C ALA A 135 24.77 15.04 0.95
#